data_AF-A0A2M8BU02-F1
#
_entry.id   AF-A0A2M8BU02-F1
#
_cell.length_a   1.000
_cell.length_b   1.000
_cell.length_c   1.000
_cell.angle_alpha   90.00
_cell.angle_beta   90.00
_cell.angle_gamma   90.00
#
_symmetry.space_group_name_H-M   'P 1'
#
loop_
_entity.id
_entity.type
_entity.pdbx_description
1 polymer ?
#
loop_
_entity_poly.entity_id
_entity_poly.type
_entity_poly.pdbx_seq_one_letter_code
_entity_poly.pdbx_strand_id
1 'polypeptide(L)'
;MEVIPLSALVLKKLKKYGLVRKHEKQVKLLTSDLYHPSLHVELLEPRKLEIYSFRIDRKYRAIFIFRKKREVIEILNVTVHYH
;
A
#
# COMPACT_ATOMS: atom_id res chain seq x y z
N MET A 1 -6.63 -11.16 -6.66
CA MET A 1 -6.38 -10.47 -5.38
C MET A 1 -7.48 -9.47 -5.09
N GLU A 2 -8.03 -9.52 -3.88
CA GLU A 2 -9.04 -8.57 -3.39
C GLU A 2 -8.38 -7.51 -2.50
N VAL A 3 -8.85 -6.27 -2.57
CA VAL A 3 -8.37 -5.18 -1.71
C VAL A 3 -9.50 -4.80 -0.75
N ILE A 4 -9.27 -4.95 0.55
CA ILE A 4 -10.24 -4.58 1.58
C ILE A 4 -10.55 -3.07 1.46
N PRO A 5 -11.82 -2.65 1.64
CA PRO A 5 -12.17 -1.24 1.68
C PRO A 5 -11.31 -0.44 2.66
N LEU A 6 -10.84 0.73 2.22
CA LEU A 6 -9.99 1.59 3.03
C LEU A 6 -10.72 2.06 4.29
N SER A 7 -10.03 2.01 5.43
CA SER A 7 -10.54 2.62 6.66
C SER A 7 -10.73 4.14 6.48
N ALA A 8 -11.67 4.72 7.23
CA ALA A 8 -11.93 6.16 7.20
C ALA A 8 -10.67 6.99 7.48
N LEU A 9 -9.76 6.49 8.33
CA LEU A 9 -8.49 7.13 8.64
C LEU A 9 -7.55 7.17 7.43
N VAL A 10 -7.40 6.05 6.71
CA VAL A 10 -6.57 5.97 5.51
C VAL A 10 -7.13 6.86 4.42
N LEU A 11 -8.45 6.80 4.20
CA LEU A 11 -9.13 7.65 3.22
C LEU A 11 -8.95 9.14 3.54
N LYS A 12 -9.05 9.52 4.83
CA LYS A 12 -8.82 10.89 5.29
C LYS A 12 -7.38 11.35 4.99
N LYS A 13 -6.37 10.49 5.21
CA LYS A 13 -4.97 10.82 4.88
C LYS A 13 -4.75 10.97 3.38
N LEU A 14 -5.28 10.05 2.57
CA LEU A 14 -5.17 10.12 1.11
C LEU A 14 -5.81 11.39 0.56
N LYS A 15 -6.98 11.78 1.06
CA LYS A 15 -7.65 13.04 0.69
C LYS A 15 -6.83 14.25 1.15
N LYS A 16 -6.37 14.27 2.41
CA LYS A 16 -5.54 15.36 2.97
C LYS A 16 -4.29 15.64 2.14
N TYR A 17 -3.65 14.59 1.61
CA TYR A 17 -2.43 14.71 0.82
C TYR A 17 -2.63 14.71 -0.70
N GLY A 18 -3.88 14.70 -1.19
CA GLY A 18 -4.16 14.67 -2.64
C GLY A 18 -3.69 13.40 -3.35
N LEU A 19 -3.64 12.27 -2.65
CA LEU A 19 -3.05 11.01 -3.14
C LEU A 19 -4.07 10.00 -3.69
N VAL A 20 -5.37 10.28 -3.60
CA VAL A 20 -6.45 9.30 -3.92
C VAL A 20 -6.25 8.65 -5.30
N ARG A 21 -6.11 9.43 -6.36
CA ARG A 21 -5.92 8.91 -7.74
C ARG A 21 -4.61 8.14 -7.92
N LYS A 22 -3.53 8.60 -7.29
CA LYS A 22 -2.21 7.93 -7.35
C LYS A 22 -2.30 6.59 -6.63
N HIS A 23 -2.90 6.56 -5.45
CA HIS A 23 -3.13 5.35 -4.68
C HIS A 23 -3.96 4.35 -5.50
N GLU A 24 -5.08 4.75 -6.09
CA GLU A 24 -5.90 3.88 -6.95
C GLU A 24 -5.11 3.28 -8.11
N LYS A 25 -4.28 4.09 -8.79
CA LYS A 25 -3.41 3.60 -9.87
C LYS A 25 -2.42 2.55 -9.37
N GLN A 26 -1.75 2.82 -8.24
CA GLN A 26 -0.76 1.91 -7.69
C GLN A 26 -1.40 0.64 -7.12
N VAL A 27 -2.61 0.72 -6.55
CA VAL A 27 -3.38 -0.46 -6.14
C VAL A 27 -3.73 -1.34 -7.34
N LYS A 28 -4.13 -0.76 -8.47
CA LYS A 28 -4.37 -1.54 -9.70
C LYS A 28 -3.12 -2.33 -10.12
N LEU A 29 -1.96 -1.67 -10.12
CA LEU A 29 -0.67 -2.33 -10.38
C LEU A 29 -0.37 -3.44 -9.36
N LEU A 30 -0.54 -3.16 -8.08
CA LEU A 30 -0.31 -4.12 -7.00
C LEU A 30 -1.20 -5.37 -7.13
N THR A 31 -2.47 -5.19 -7.53
CA THR A 31 -3.39 -6.31 -7.73
C THR A 31 -3.10 -7.13 -8.99
N SER A 32 -2.47 -6.53 -10.01
CA SER A 32 -2.03 -7.25 -11.21
C SER A 32 -0.68 -7.93 -11.04
N ASP A 33 0.24 -7.29 -10.32
CA ASP A 33 1.60 -7.78 -10.08
C ASP A 33 2.16 -7.19 -8.78
N LEU A 34 2.27 -8.04 -7.75
CA LEU A 34 2.82 -7.67 -6.44
C LEU A 34 4.28 -7.20 -6.51
N TYR A 35 5.03 -7.61 -7.54
CA TYR A 35 6.45 -7.32 -7.70
C TYR A 35 6.72 -6.28 -8.79
N HIS A 36 5.67 -5.58 -9.24
CA HIS A 36 5.81 -4.59 -10.30
C HIS A 36 6.86 -3.53 -9.90
N PRO A 37 7.88 -3.26 -10.75
CA PRO A 37 9.06 -2.49 -10.36
C PRO A 37 8.75 -1.05 -9.90
N SER A 38 7.67 -0.44 -10.40
CA SER A 38 7.26 0.90 -9.96
C SER A 38 6.69 0.97 -8.53
N LEU A 39 6.24 -0.16 -7.99
CA LEU A 39 5.70 -0.25 -6.63
C LEU A 39 6.82 -0.24 -5.60
N HIS A 40 8.02 -0.70 -5.97
CA HIS A 40 9.16 -0.86 -5.05
C HIS A 40 8.73 -1.55 -3.76
N VAL A 41 8.01 -2.68 -3.84
CA VAL A 41 7.48 -3.34 -2.63
C VAL A 41 8.62 -3.73 -1.69
N GLU A 42 8.50 -3.35 -0.42
CA GLU A 42 9.49 -3.59 0.63
C GLU A 42 8.81 -4.30 1.81
N LEU A 43 9.42 -5.38 2.30
CA LEU A 43 9.05 -6.02 3.56
C LEU A 43 9.63 -5.18 4.71
N LEU A 44 8.77 -4.70 5.60
CA LEU A 44 9.16 -3.90 6.75
C LEU A 44 9.64 -4.79 7.90
N GLU A 45 10.57 -4.25 8.70
CA GLU A 45 10.95 -4.89 9.95
C GLU A 45 9.90 -4.62 11.05
N PRO A 46 9.67 -5.60 11.96
CA PRO A 46 10.26 -6.94 11.98
C PRO A 46 9.57 -7.90 10.99
N ARG A 47 10.36 -8.61 10.17
CA ARG A 47 9.87 -9.48 9.05
C ARG A 47 8.78 -10.47 9.43
N LYS A 48 8.81 -10.98 10.66
CA LYS A 48 7.83 -11.94 11.19
C LYS A 48 6.38 -11.44 11.17
N LEU A 49 6.17 -10.13 11.07
CA LEU A 49 4.83 -9.54 11.00
C LEU A 49 4.26 -9.54 9.58
N GLU A 50 5.09 -9.83 8.56
CA GLU A 50 4.68 -9.84 7.14
C GLU A 50 3.96 -8.54 6.73
N ILE A 51 4.47 -7.41 7.23
CA ILE A 51 3.99 -6.07 6.88
C ILE A 51 4.86 -5.55 5.75
N TYR A 52 4.22 -5.08 4.69
CA TYR A 52 4.87 -4.58 3.50
C TYR A 52 4.58 -3.10 3.32
N SER A 53 5.37 -2.45 2.47
CA SER A 53 5.06 -1.13 1.96
C SER A 53 5.27 -1.03 0.47
N PHE A 54 4.42 -0.27 -0.22
CA PHE A 54 4.60 0.06 -1.63
C PHE A 54 4.53 1.57 -1.87
N ARG A 55 5.17 2.00 -2.94
CA ARG A 55 5.26 3.39 -3.38
C ARG A 55 3.93 3.87 -3.95
N ILE A 56 3.37 4.93 -3.36
CA ILE A 56 2.28 5.71 -3.95
C ILE A 56 2.88 6.76 -4.90
N ASP A 57 3.89 7.48 -4.44
CA ASP A 57 4.76 8.34 -5.24
C ASP A 57 6.14 8.46 -4.56
N ARG A 58 7.00 9.36 -5.04
CA ARG A 58 8.37 9.52 -4.49
C ARG A 58 8.41 9.88 -3.00
N LYS A 59 7.34 10.49 -2.45
CA LYS A 59 7.29 10.96 -1.06
C LYS A 59 6.45 10.04 -0.15
N TYR A 60 5.44 9.38 -0.69
CA TYR A 60 4.47 8.63 0.12
C TYR A 60 4.46 7.13 -0.18
N ARG A 61 4.35 6.34 0.88
CA ARG A 61 4.18 4.89 0.82
C ARG A 61 2.90 4.46 1.51
N ALA A 62 2.26 3.43 0.97
CA ALA A 62 1.19 2.70 1.64
C ALA A 62 1.80 1.54 2.42
N ILE A 63 1.39 1.35 3.67
CA ILE A 63 1.70 0.18 4.48
C ILE A 63 0.53 -0.79 4.33
N PHE A 64 0.84 -2.05 4.04
CA PHE A 64 -0.17 -3.07 3.79
C PHE A 64 0.25 -4.44 4.31
N ILE A 65 -0.73 -5.32 4.47
CA ILE A 65 -0.50 -6.76 4.67
C ILE A 65 -1.09 -7.52 3.50
N PHE A 66 -0.40 -8.59 3.10
CA PHE A 66 -0.87 -9.52 2.08
C PHE A 66 -1.16 -10.89 2.71
N ARG A 67 -2.43 -11.28 2.76
CA ARG A 67 -2.87 -12.56 3.32
C ARG A 67 -2.91 -13.62 2.21
N LYS A 68 -1.75 -14.25 1.94
CA LYS A 68 -1.58 -15.22 0.83
C LYS A 68 -2.68 -16.28 0.74
N LYS A 69 -3.13 -16.85 1.87
CA LYS A 69 -4.19 -17.89 1.90
C LYS A 69 -5.53 -17.44 1.33
N ARG A 70 -5.85 -16.14 1.41
CA ARG A 70 -7.12 -15.58 0.94
C ARG A 70 -6.92 -14.65 -0.27
N GLU A 71 -5.68 -14.44 -0.69
CA GLU A 71 -5.30 -13.45 -1.71
C GLU A 71 -5.84 -12.03 -1.44
N VAL A 72 -5.87 -11.64 -0.17
CA VAL A 72 -6.41 -10.35 0.27
C VAL A 72 -5.28 -9.37 0.61
N ILE A 73 -5.44 -8.13 0.17
CA ILE A 73 -4.60 -6.98 0.49
C ILE A 73 -5.38 -6.06 1.43
N GLU A 74 -4.77 -5.67 2.54
CA GLU A 74 -5.33 -4.68 3.46
C GLU A 74 -4.37 -3.51 3.60
N ILE A 75 -4.83 -2.29 3.28
CA ILE A 75 -4.06 -1.07 3.45
C ILE A 75 -4.24 -0.55 4.87
N LEU A 76 -3.17 -0.62 5.67
CA LEU A 76 -3.19 -0.24 7.07
C LEU A 76 -2.97 1.26 7.27
N ASN A 77 -2.10 1.87 6.45
CA ASN A 77 -1.70 3.26 6.64
C ASN A 77 -1.07 3.88 5.39
N VAL A 78 -0.96 5.21 5.38
CA VAL A 78 -0.15 5.97 4.43
C VAL A 78 0.84 6.82 5.20
N THR A 79 2.12 6.68 4.87
CA THR A 79 3.23 7.34 5.56
C THR A 79 4.10 8.13 4.58
N VAL A 80 4.79 9.14 5.10
CA VAL A 80 5.86 9.82 4.38
C VAL A 80 7.08 8.91 4.47
N HIS A 81 7.69 8.60 3.33
CA HIS A 81 8.97 7.93 3.28
C HIS A 81 10.06 8.99 3.34
N TYR A 82 10.87 8.97 4.40
CA TYR A 82 12.03 9.84 4.51
C TYR A 82 13.19 9.16 3.78
N HIS A 83 13.70 9.82 2.73
CA HIS A 83 15.03 9.60 2.19
C HIS A 83 15.79 10.91 2.26
#